data_AF-A0A9K3IBZ3-F1
#
_entry.id   AF-A0A9K3IBZ3-F1
#
_cell.length_a   1.000
_cell.length_b   1.000
_cell.length_c   1.000
_cell.angle_alpha   90.00
_cell.angle_beta   90.00
_cell.angle_gamma   90.00
#
_symmetry.space_group_name_H-M   'P 1'
#
loop_
_entity.id
_entity.type
_entity.pdbx_description
1 polymer ?
#
loop_
_entity_poly.entity_id
_entity_poly.type
_entity_poly.pdbx_seq_one_letter_code
_entity_poly.pdbx_strand_id
1 'polypeptide(L)'
;MMFGNKGNVQNKLIKFELLLTAATFLATVFAVVTTVFGMNFEDEVFDEPNRFHWAVSMSAVLCGVLYICFLLYFKHKKVFPL
;
A
#
# COMPACT_ATOMS: atom_id res chain seq x y z
N MET A 1 13.87 4.71 38.04
CA MET A 1 13.83 5.14 36.63
C MET A 1 13.60 3.95 35.69
N MET A 2 12.37 3.41 35.62
CA MET A 2 12.03 2.25 34.75
C MET A 2 10.86 2.52 33.78
N PHE A 3 10.34 3.76 33.71
CA PHE A 3 9.20 4.12 32.86
C PHE A 3 9.56 4.94 31.62
N GLY A 4 10.80 5.42 31.49
CA GLY A 4 11.23 6.25 30.36
C GLY A 4 11.60 5.49 29.08
N ASN A 5 11.61 4.15 29.07
CA ASN A 5 11.98 3.36 27.89
C ASN A 5 10.79 2.70 27.18
N LYS A 6 9.66 2.48 27.88
CA LYS A 6 8.47 1.82 27.28
C LYS A 6 7.75 2.72 26.27
N GLY A 7 7.60 4.02 26.55
CA GLY A 7 6.91 4.96 25.65
C GLY A 7 7.57 5.08 24.28
N ASN A 8 8.89 4.91 24.22
CA ASN A 8 9.73 5.05 23.03
C ASN A 8 9.46 3.89 22.07
N VAL A 9 9.45 2.67 22.62
CA VAL A 9 9.19 1.43 21.88
C VAL A 9 7.73 1.38 21.41
N GLN A 10 6.78 1.77 22.27
CA GLN A 10 5.36 1.83 21.90
C GLN A 10 5.09 2.84 20.78
N ASN A 11 5.68 4.04 20.85
CA ASN A 11 5.57 5.04 19.78
C ASN A 11 6.19 4.54 18.47
N LYS A 12 7.23 3.69 18.52
CA LYS A 12 7.83 3.06 17.33
C LYS A 12 6.93 1.96 16.76
N LEU A 13 6.33 1.14 17.62
CA LEU A 13 5.38 0.09 17.23
C LEU A 13 4.14 0.67 16.56
N ILE A 14 3.52 1.71 17.15
CA ILE A 14 2.33 2.37 16.59
C ILE A 14 2.63 2.94 15.19
N LYS A 15 3.82 3.50 14.98
CA LYS A 15 4.22 4.00 13.66
C LYS A 15 4.41 2.87 12.66
N PHE A 16 4.93 1.72 13.10
CA PHE A 16 5.05 0.54 12.24
C PHE A 16 3.69 -0.04 11.90
N GLU A 17 2.77 -0.15 12.86
CA GLU A 17 1.40 -0.57 12.60
C GLU A 17 0.70 0.35 11.62
N LEU A 18 0.82 1.67 11.78
CA LEU A 18 0.21 2.63 10.86
C LEU A 18 0.72 2.44 9.42
N LEU A 19 2.03 2.22 9.25
CA LEU A 19 2.63 1.94 7.93
C LEU A 19 2.13 0.60 7.36
N LEU A 20 2.07 -0.44 8.19
CA LEU A 20 1.59 -1.76 7.79
C LEU A 20 0.10 -1.72 7.41
N THR A 21 -0.72 -0.97 8.14
CA THR A 21 -2.13 -0.73 7.81
C THR A 21 -2.27 0.02 6.48
N ALA A 22 -1.45 1.03 6.22
CA ALA A 22 -1.45 1.72 4.93
C ALA A 22 -1.02 0.81 3.77
N ALA A 23 0.01 -0.02 3.97
CA ALA A 23 0.43 -1.03 3.00
C ALA A 23 -0.69 -2.03 2.71
N THR A 24 -1.33 -2.54 3.77
CA THR A 24 -2.44 -3.49 3.67
C THR A 24 -3.63 -2.87 2.97
N PHE A 25 -3.97 -1.61 3.27
CA PHE A 25 -5.04 -0.89 2.61
C PHE A 25 -4.82 -0.79 1.09
N LEU A 26 -3.61 -0.41 0.66
CA LEU A 26 -3.26 -0.36 -0.77
C LEU A 26 -3.29 -1.76 -1.41
N ALA A 27 -2.80 -2.78 -0.71
CA ALA A 27 -2.88 -4.16 -1.16
C ALA A 27 -4.33 -4.64 -1.31
N THR A 28 -5.24 -4.26 -0.39
CA THR A 28 -6.66 -4.56 -0.49
C THR A 28 -7.29 -3.85 -1.69
N VAL A 29 -7.00 -2.56 -1.91
CA VAL A 29 -7.48 -1.84 -3.10
C VAL A 29 -7.01 -2.52 -4.39
N PHE A 30 -5.73 -2.88 -4.48
CA PHE A 30 -5.18 -3.62 -5.61
C PHE A 30 -5.83 -5.00 -5.79
N ALA A 31 -6.08 -5.71 -4.69
CA ALA A 31 -6.75 -7.01 -4.71
C ALA A 31 -8.19 -6.88 -5.21
N VAL A 32 -8.94 -5.84 -4.81
CA VAL A 32 -10.29 -5.58 -5.34
C VAL A 32 -10.23 -5.33 -6.84
N VAL A 33 -9.31 -4.49 -7.32
CA VAL A 33 -9.11 -4.25 -8.76
C VAL A 33 -8.81 -5.55 -9.50
N THR A 34 -7.84 -6.32 -9.03
CA THR A 34 -7.46 -7.60 -9.63
C THR A 34 -8.59 -8.62 -9.58
N THR A 35 -9.42 -8.60 -8.54
CA THR A 35 -10.58 -9.48 -8.39
C THR A 35 -11.68 -9.11 -9.37
N VAL A 36 -12.05 -7.83 -9.48
CA VAL A 36 -13.06 -7.35 -10.44
C VAL A 36 -12.66 -7.71 -11.87
N PHE A 37 -11.40 -7.50 -12.24
CA PHE A 37 -10.88 -7.88 -13.55
C PHE A 37 -10.56 -9.38 -13.69
N GLY A 38 -10.45 -10.14 -12.60
CA GLY A 38 -10.16 -11.58 -12.63
C GLY A 38 -11.42 -12.46 -12.62
N MET A 39 -12.56 -11.88 -12.26
CA MET A 39 -13.86 -12.51 -12.43
C MET A 39 -14.16 -12.58 -13.93
N ASN A 40 -14.57 -13.75 -14.44
CA ASN A 40 -14.89 -14.02 -15.85
C ASN A 40 -16.08 -13.17 -16.33
N PHE A 41 -15.85 -11.88 -16.51
CA PHE A 41 -16.78 -10.98 -17.17
C PHE A 41 -16.54 -11.08 -18.68
N GLU A 42 -17.57 -11.44 -19.44
CA GLU A 42 -17.61 -11.22 -20.89
C GLU A 42 -17.72 -9.71 -21.11
N ASP A 43 -16.56 -9.04 -21.14
CA ASP A 43 -16.47 -7.60 -21.30
C ASP A 43 -15.39 -7.31 -22.36
N GLU A 44 -15.60 -6.29 -23.20
CA GLU A 44 -14.71 -5.93 -24.33
C GLU A 44 -13.27 -5.60 -23.89
N VAL A 45 -13.06 -5.42 -22.58
CA VAL A 45 -11.75 -5.25 -21.93
C VAL A 45 -10.86 -6.50 -22.08
N PHE A 46 -11.44 -7.68 -22.26
CA PHE A 46 -10.73 -8.96 -22.41
C PHE A 46 -10.46 -9.37 -23.87
N ASP A 47 -11.00 -8.66 -24.87
CA ASP A 47 -10.77 -8.96 -26.30
C ASP A 47 -9.29 -8.86 -26.69
N GLU A 48 -8.54 -8.03 -25.97
CA GLU A 48 -7.08 -7.97 -26.09
C GLU A 48 -6.42 -8.36 -24.77
N PRO A 49 -5.75 -9.53 -24.69
CA PRO A 49 -5.09 -9.98 -23.46
C PRO A 49 -4.04 -8.97 -22.96
N ASN A 50 -3.55 -8.09 -23.84
CA ASN A 50 -2.62 -7.02 -23.51
C ASN A 50 -3.25 -5.90 -22.65
N ARG A 51 -4.55 -5.59 -22.81
CA ARG A 51 -5.23 -4.52 -22.06
C ARG A 51 -5.39 -4.86 -20.58
N PHE A 52 -5.74 -6.11 -20.27
CA PHE A 52 -5.79 -6.61 -18.90
C PHE A 52 -4.42 -6.52 -18.21
N HIS A 53 -3.37 -7.03 -18.86
CA HIS A 53 -2.00 -6.97 -18.33
C HIS A 53 -1.55 -5.53 -18.08
N TRP A 54 -1.87 -4.61 -19.00
CA TRP A 54 -1.56 -3.19 -18.85
C TRP A 54 -2.28 -2.56 -17.66
N ALA A 55 -3.59 -2.81 -17.49
CA ALA A 55 -4.38 -2.27 -16.39
C ALA A 55 -3.90 -2.76 -15.01
N VAL A 56 -3.61 -4.06 -14.90
CA VAL A 56 -3.07 -4.66 -13.67
C VAL A 56 -1.66 -4.14 -13.37
N SER A 57 -0.80 -4.02 -14.40
CA SER A 57 0.53 -3.46 -14.23
C SER A 57 0.51 -2.00 -13.79
N MET A 58 -0.32 -1.16 -14.43
CA MET A 58 -0.45 0.26 -14.08
C MET A 58 -1.02 0.47 -12.68
N SER A 59 -2.03 -0.32 -12.28
CA SER A 59 -2.61 -0.24 -10.93
C SER A 59 -1.62 -0.68 -9.84
N ALA A 60 -0.81 -1.73 -10.09
CA ALA A 60 0.26 -2.15 -9.20
C ALA A 60 1.33 -1.06 -9.04
N VAL A 61 1.78 -0.47 -10.16
CA VAL A 61 2.75 0.64 -10.15
C VAL A 61 2.20 1.84 -9.39
N LEU A 62 0.95 2.23 -9.63
CA LEU A 62 0.30 3.34 -8.91
C LEU A 62 0.25 3.09 -7.40
N CYS A 63 -0.16 1.89 -6.97
CA CYS A 63 -0.19 1.53 -5.56
C CYS A 63 1.21 1.57 -4.93
N GLY A 64 2.22 1.06 -5.64
CA GLY A 64 3.62 1.12 -5.21
C GLY A 64 4.14 2.56 -5.07
N VAL A 65 3.88 3.41 -6.07
CA VAL A 65 4.25 4.83 -6.04
C VAL A 65 3.55 5.56 -4.91
N LEU A 66 2.25 5.35 -4.71
CA LEU A 66 1.51 5.94 -3.60
C LEU A 66 2.08 5.51 -2.24
N TYR A 67 2.42 4.23 -2.07
CA TYR A 67 3.06 3.74 -0.85
C TYR A 67 4.43 4.39 -0.62
N ILE A 68 5.25 4.50 -1.67
CA ILE A 68 6.56 5.18 -1.59
C ILE A 68 6.38 6.66 -1.26
N CYS A 69 5.40 7.35 -1.85
CA CYS A 69 5.07 8.73 -1.52
C CYS A 69 4.69 8.87 -0.03
N PHE A 70 3.89 7.94 0.50
CA PHE A 70 3.58 7.88 1.93
C PHE A 70 4.85 7.70 2.77
N LEU A 71 5.73 6.75 2.42
CA LEU A 71 7.01 6.54 3.12
C LEU A 71 7.89 7.80 3.09
N LEU A 72 8.00 8.46 1.95
CA LEU A 72 8.77 9.69 1.80
C LEU A 72 8.16 10.84 2.61
N TYR A 73 6.83 10.96 2.65
CA TYR A 73 6.14 11.94 3.47
C TYR A 73 6.41 11.73 4.96
N PHE A 74 6.29 10.50 5.46
CA PHE A 74 6.62 10.15 6.84
C PHE A 74 8.11 10.37 7.17
N LYS A 75 9.01 10.10 6.20
CA LYS A 75 10.43 10.40 6.32
C LYS A 75 10.68 11.91 6.45
N HIS A 76 10.06 12.72 5.58
CA HIS A 76 10.28 14.16 5.54
C HIS A 76 9.69 14.87 6.76
N LYS A 77 8.55 14.40 7.28
CA LYS A 77 7.93 14.93 8.51
C LYS A 77 8.69 14.53 9.79
N LYS A 78 9.85 13.87 9.68
CA LYS A 78 10.67 13.37 10.81
C LYS A 78 9.84 12.58 11.83
N VAL A 79 8.76 11.94 11.37
CA VAL A 79 7.90 11.13 12.25
C VAL A 79 8.67 9.90 12.72
N PHE A 80 9.73 9.50 11.99
CA PHE A 80 10.74 8.57 12.47
C PHE A 80 12.02 9.33 12.87
N PRO A 81 12.42 9.30 14.16
CA PRO A 81 13.84 9.42 14.48
C PRO A 81 14.48 8.11 14.04
N LEU A 82 15.12 8.12 12.86
CA LEU A 82 16.09 7.09 12.50
C LEU A 82 17.26 7.17 13.47
#